data_AF-A0A0F7C100-F1
#
_entry.id   AF-A0A0F7C100-F1
#
_cell.length_a   1.000
_cell.length_b   1.000
_cell.length_c   1.000
_cell.angle_alpha   90.00
_cell.angle_beta   90.00
_cell.angle_gamma   90.00
#
_symmetry.space_group_name_H-M   'P 1'
#
loop_
_entity.id
_entity.type
_entity.pdbx_description
1 polymer ?
#
loop_
_entity_poly.entity_id
_entity_poly.type
_entity_poly.pdbx_seq_one_letter_code
_entity_poly.pdbx_strand_id
1 'polypeptide(L)'
;MDDQRRKIIITEIENWRRNHLLPEHYCIFLLNLYTEGKHAPNQEEPITKKRFFFFPNRKARMDKLYNQQAFIQSASTQIQGSGKEAQILSVKLMGGIFFIGLVIAVMLLLAFYFNAFSIPMQMSILVFSWILAYVLAFVFKRKIPLLSYFFLLVTILIAIASLYYFGEKWKISQVTYLWWLLLVAGYSLLHGLLFRYSLFIVAGLIGIGILYGTAMLTRMGEFFSWTNIELYWVPLAFLMIGLGYLFHARHQQLAYTLVASGLLYFFGPEISSLWVPEASREMMQIILGIKVLLSGLLLTITRRYWLEWLRR
;
A
#
# COMPACT_ATOMS: atom_id res chain seq x y z
N MET A 1 -12.80 40.15 -33.80
CA MET A 1 -11.82 40.20 -32.69
C MET A 1 -10.95 41.41 -32.94
N ASP A 2 -10.62 42.19 -31.92
CA ASP A 2 -9.87 43.44 -32.09
C ASP A 2 -8.44 43.19 -32.62
N ASP A 3 -8.05 43.89 -33.69
CA ASP A 3 -6.76 43.66 -34.37
C ASP A 3 -5.56 44.04 -33.50
N GLN A 4 -5.74 44.95 -32.54
CA GLN A 4 -4.68 45.26 -31.57
C GLN A 4 -4.46 44.08 -30.62
N ARG A 5 -5.54 43.45 -30.13
CA ARG A 5 -5.42 42.24 -29.28
C ARG A 5 -4.73 41.09 -30.00
N ARG A 6 -5.00 40.90 -31.30
CA ARG A 6 -4.33 39.86 -32.11
C ARG A 6 -2.81 40.08 -32.18
N LYS A 7 -2.37 41.33 -32.41
CA LYS A 7 -0.94 41.66 -32.47
C LYS A 7 -0.24 41.43 -31.13
N ILE A 8 -0.88 41.79 -30.02
CA ILE A 8 -0.35 41.57 -28.67
C ILE A 8 -0.13 40.05 -28.43
N ILE A 9 -1.11 39.23 -28.79
CA ILE A 9 -1.04 37.77 -28.62
C ILE A 9 0.12 37.18 -29.45
N ILE A 10 0.30 37.61 -30.71
CA ILE A 10 1.38 37.12 -31.57
C ILE A 10 2.76 37.46 -30.97
N THR A 11 2.97 38.70 -30.54
CA THR A 11 4.22 39.14 -29.92
C THR A 11 4.54 38.33 -28.65
N GLU A 12 3.53 38.05 -27.83
CA GLU A 12 3.71 37.30 -26.59
C GLU A 12 4.09 35.83 -26.87
N ILE A 13 3.49 35.21 -27.88
CA ILE A 13 3.85 33.84 -28.32
C ILE A 13 5.29 33.78 -28.85
N GLU A 14 5.75 34.79 -29.58
CA GLU A 14 7.15 34.88 -30.03
C GLU A 14 8.12 35.06 -28.85
N ASN A 15 7.73 35.81 -27.83
CA ASN A 15 8.50 35.97 -26.58
C ASN A 15 8.63 34.63 -25.84
N TRP A 16 7.53 33.87 -25.73
CA TRP A 16 7.54 32.52 -25.13
C TRP A 16 8.43 31.55 -25.90
N ARG A 17 8.45 31.64 -27.24
CA ARG A 17 9.35 30.84 -28.08
C ARG A 17 10.81 31.19 -27.83
N ARG A 18 11.16 32.49 -27.79
CA ARG A 18 12.54 32.94 -27.58
C ARG A 18 13.08 32.50 -26.21
N ASN A 19 12.25 32.61 -25.18
CA ASN A 19 12.63 32.25 -23.81
C ASN A 19 12.39 30.77 -23.46
N HIS A 20 11.98 29.94 -24.42
CA HIS A 20 11.75 28.49 -24.26
C HIS A 20 10.75 28.14 -23.14
N LEU A 21 9.78 29.03 -22.88
CA LEU A 21 8.75 28.85 -21.85
C LEU A 21 7.73 27.78 -22.25
N LEU A 22 7.57 27.53 -23.55
CA LEU A 22 6.80 26.44 -24.12
C LEU A 22 7.59 25.72 -25.21
N PRO A 23 7.34 24.42 -25.45
CA PRO A 23 8.02 23.68 -26.52
C PRO A 23 7.71 24.28 -27.90
N GLU A 24 8.72 24.32 -28.77
CA GLU A 24 8.73 25.08 -30.02
C GLU A 24 7.57 24.73 -30.98
N HIS A 25 7.23 23.44 -31.08
CA HIS A 25 6.12 22.97 -31.91
C HIS A 25 4.75 23.56 -31.49
N TYR A 26 4.54 23.82 -30.19
CA TYR A 26 3.30 24.45 -29.71
C TYR A 26 3.25 25.93 -30.06
N CYS A 27 4.36 26.65 -29.96
CA CYS A 27 4.44 28.06 -30.39
C CYS A 27 4.15 28.21 -31.89
N ILE A 28 4.69 27.31 -32.73
CA ILE A 28 4.44 27.28 -34.18
C ILE A 28 2.96 27.02 -34.48
N PHE A 29 2.32 26.09 -33.76
CA PHE A 29 0.89 25.83 -33.92
C PHE A 29 0.03 27.05 -33.56
N LEU A 30 0.31 27.71 -32.43
CA LEU A 30 -0.43 28.90 -32.00
C LEU A 30 -0.23 30.08 -32.95
N LEU A 31 1.00 30.31 -33.43
CA LEU A 31 1.29 31.34 -34.42
C LEU A 31 0.50 31.10 -35.72
N ASN A 32 0.46 29.87 -36.21
CA ASN A 32 -0.31 29.52 -37.40
C ASN A 32 -1.81 29.75 -37.23
N LEU A 33 -2.34 29.50 -36.03
CA LEU A 33 -3.75 29.71 -35.72
C LEU A 33 -4.13 31.19 -35.71
N TYR A 34 -3.29 32.05 -35.13
CA TYR A 34 -3.57 33.50 -35.02
C TYR A 34 -3.18 34.30 -36.27
N THR A 35 -2.30 33.75 -37.11
CA THR A 35 -1.87 34.37 -38.38
C THR A 35 -2.52 33.76 -39.62
N GLU A 36 -3.49 32.86 -39.43
CA GLU A 36 -4.27 32.24 -40.51
C GLU A 36 -3.37 31.64 -41.61
N GLY A 37 -2.19 31.14 -41.24
CA GLY A 37 -1.21 30.55 -42.14
C GLY A 37 -0.32 31.52 -42.94
N LYS A 38 -0.19 32.79 -42.53
CA LYS A 38 0.70 33.77 -43.20
C LYS A 38 2.17 33.76 -42.77
N HIS A 39 2.54 33.09 -41.67
CA HIS A 39 3.96 32.87 -41.33
C HIS A 39 4.48 31.57 -41.93
N ALA A 40 4.81 31.59 -43.22
CA ALA A 40 5.83 30.67 -43.74
C ALA A 40 7.20 31.23 -43.32
N PRO A 41 8.07 30.47 -42.64
CA PRO A 41 9.43 30.92 -42.39
C PRO A 41 10.18 30.94 -43.72
N ASN A 42 10.54 32.14 -44.18
CA ASN A 42 11.54 32.33 -45.22
C ASN A 42 12.89 31.88 -44.64
N GLN A 43 13.26 30.63 -44.92
CA GLN A 43 14.67 30.25 -44.95
C GLN A 43 15.18 30.56 -46.37
N GLU A 44 16.00 31.60 -46.47
CA GLU A 44 16.76 31.92 -47.68
C GLU A 44 17.92 30.90 -47.81
N GLU A 45 17.85 30.02 -48.81
CA GLU A 45 19.02 29.37 -49.41
C GLU A 45 19.12 29.80 -50.88
N PRO A 46 20.34 29.93 -51.44
CA PRO A 46 20.58 30.74 -52.63
C PRO A 46 20.13 30.06 -53.92
N ILE A 47 19.39 30.80 -54.75
CA ILE A 47 18.94 30.38 -56.08
C ILE A 47 20.07 30.61 -57.09
N THR A 48 20.74 29.54 -57.51
CA THR A 48 21.33 29.48 -58.86
C THR A 48 20.21 29.32 -59.88
N LYS A 49 20.13 30.27 -60.81
CA LYS A 49 19.15 30.33 -61.91
C LYS A 49 19.08 29.03 -62.73
N LYS A 50 17.87 28.50 -62.91
CA LYS A 50 17.32 28.22 -64.25
C LYS A 50 15.79 28.05 -64.19
N ARG A 51 15.15 28.84 -65.04
CA ARG A 51 13.71 28.94 -65.27
C ARG A 51 13.26 27.70 -66.04
N PHE A 52 12.23 26.98 -65.58
CA PHE A 52 11.34 26.27 -66.50
C PHE A 52 9.93 26.15 -65.92
N PHE A 53 8.96 26.49 -66.77
CA PHE A 53 7.53 26.44 -66.51
C PHE A 53 7.10 25.04 -66.04
N PHE A 54 6.34 24.97 -64.95
CA PHE A 54 5.47 23.83 -64.70
C PHE A 54 4.14 24.35 -64.16
N PHE A 55 3.13 24.40 -65.03
CA PHE A 55 1.75 24.61 -64.58
C PHE A 55 1.37 23.44 -63.65
N PRO A 56 1.01 23.69 -62.38
CA PRO A 56 0.57 22.60 -61.52
C PRO A 56 -0.79 22.11 -62.01
N ASN A 57 -0.84 20.82 -62.35
CA ASN A 57 -2.04 20.10 -62.79
C ASN A 57 -3.16 20.23 -61.72
N ARG A 58 -4.33 20.76 -62.10
CA ARG A 58 -5.49 20.92 -61.18
C ARG A 58 -5.91 19.62 -60.50
N LYS A 59 -5.66 18.47 -61.12
CA LYS A 59 -6.00 17.15 -60.57
C LYS A 59 -5.25 16.83 -59.26
N ALA A 60 -3.95 17.13 -59.20
CA ALA A 60 -3.13 16.89 -58.00
C ALA A 60 -3.53 17.80 -56.81
N ARG A 61 -4.08 18.99 -57.08
CA ARG A 61 -4.61 19.87 -56.04
C ARG A 61 -5.92 19.32 -55.45
N MET A 62 -6.76 18.70 -56.27
CA MET A 62 -8.02 18.08 -55.81
C MET A 62 -7.77 16.79 -55.00
N ASP A 63 -6.82 15.95 -55.41
CA ASP A 63 -6.45 14.75 -54.64
C ASP A 63 -5.83 15.11 -53.29
N LYS A 64 -5.07 16.21 -53.22
CA LYS A 64 -4.51 16.73 -51.96
C LYS A 64 -5.60 17.28 -51.04
N LEU A 65 -6.61 17.96 -51.57
CA LEU A 65 -7.76 18.45 -50.81
C LEU A 65 -8.64 17.29 -50.29
N TYR A 66 -8.87 16.26 -51.12
CA TYR A 66 -9.61 15.06 -50.73
C TYR A 66 -8.89 14.27 -49.63
N ASN A 67 -7.59 14.04 -49.77
CA ASN A 67 -6.79 13.36 -48.75
C ASN A 67 -6.64 14.19 -47.46
N GLN A 68 -6.58 15.52 -47.56
CA GLN A 68 -6.56 16.39 -46.38
C GLN A 68 -7.91 16.38 -45.66
N GLN A 69 -9.03 16.35 -46.38
CA GLN A 69 -10.37 16.20 -45.80
C GLN A 69 -10.58 14.80 -45.19
N ALA A 70 -10.11 13.73 -45.84
CA ALA A 70 -10.15 12.38 -45.29
C ALA A 70 -9.32 12.24 -44.01
N PHE A 71 -8.13 12.86 -43.95
CA PHE A 71 -7.28 12.88 -42.76
C PHE A 71 -7.92 13.67 -41.61
N ILE A 72 -8.51 14.84 -41.89
CA ILE A 72 -9.24 15.65 -40.90
C ILE A 72 -10.47 14.89 -40.38
N GLN A 73 -11.15 14.13 -41.23
CA GLN A 73 -12.32 13.33 -40.85
C GLN A 73 -11.96 12.07 -40.05
N SER A 74 -10.80 11.45 -40.31
CA SER A 74 -10.27 10.37 -39.46
C SER A 74 -9.73 10.87 -38.12
N ALA A 75 -9.14 12.07 -38.10
CA ALA A 75 -8.66 12.70 -36.87
C ALA A 75 -9.83 13.16 -35.97
N SER A 76 -10.90 13.69 -36.56
CA SER A 76 -12.10 14.08 -35.79
C SER A 76 -12.85 12.88 -35.21
N THR A 77 -12.89 11.74 -35.92
CA THR A 77 -13.49 10.49 -35.39
C THR A 77 -12.68 9.89 -34.24
N GLN A 78 -11.34 9.95 -34.26
CA GLN A 78 -10.53 9.53 -33.10
C GLN A 78 -10.68 10.46 -31.88
N ILE A 79 -10.80 11.77 -32.09
CA ILE A 79 -11.02 12.73 -31.00
C ILE A 79 -12.41 12.55 -30.36
N GLN A 80 -13.43 12.24 -31.17
CA GLN A 80 -14.81 12.05 -30.69
C GLN A 80 -15.01 10.72 -29.92
N GLY A 81 -14.16 9.71 -30.15
CA GLY A 81 -14.13 8.46 -29.37
C GLY A 81 -13.41 8.59 -28.03
N SER A 82 -12.30 9.35 -27.99
CA SER A 82 -11.48 9.54 -26.79
C SER A 82 -12.21 10.26 -25.65
N GLY A 83 -13.03 11.27 -25.97
CA GLY A 83 -13.82 12.01 -24.96
C GLY A 83 -14.89 11.17 -24.26
N LYS A 84 -15.54 10.25 -24.98
CA LYS A 84 -16.53 9.32 -24.41
C LYS A 84 -15.86 8.28 -23.53
N GLU A 85 -14.76 7.68 -23.96
CA GLU A 85 -13.96 6.74 -23.16
C GLU A 85 -13.42 7.42 -21.88
N ALA A 86 -12.90 8.64 -22.00
CA ALA A 86 -12.41 9.43 -20.87
C ALA A 86 -13.54 9.88 -19.91
N GLN A 87 -14.72 10.25 -20.43
CA GLN A 87 -15.90 10.52 -19.60
C GLN A 87 -16.39 9.26 -18.89
N ILE A 88 -16.44 8.11 -19.57
CA ILE A 88 -16.90 6.86 -18.95
C ILE A 88 -15.90 6.41 -17.88
N LEU A 89 -14.60 6.59 -18.11
CA LEU A 89 -13.55 6.29 -17.12
C LEU A 89 -13.65 7.23 -15.92
N SER A 90 -13.87 8.54 -16.12
CA SER A 90 -14.04 9.50 -15.02
C SER A 90 -15.32 9.27 -14.23
N VAL A 91 -16.43 8.90 -14.89
CA VAL A 91 -17.69 8.54 -14.22
C VAL A 91 -17.56 7.23 -13.44
N LYS A 92 -16.88 6.21 -13.97
CA LYS A 92 -16.60 4.95 -13.25
C LYS A 92 -15.69 5.19 -12.04
N LEU A 93 -14.66 6.02 -12.19
CA LEU A 93 -13.75 6.38 -11.09
C LEU A 93 -14.49 7.19 -10.01
N MET A 94 -15.30 8.16 -10.41
CA MET A 94 -16.10 8.99 -9.52
C MET A 94 -17.14 8.13 -8.79
N GLY A 95 -17.85 7.25 -9.48
CA GLY A 95 -18.77 6.28 -8.88
C GLY A 95 -18.08 5.36 -7.87
N GLY A 96 -16.86 4.92 -8.16
CA GLY A 96 -16.05 4.13 -7.21
C GLY A 96 -15.70 4.92 -5.94
N ILE A 97 -15.28 6.18 -6.07
CA ILE A 97 -14.96 7.05 -4.93
C ILE A 97 -16.22 7.32 -4.09
N PHE A 98 -17.35 7.63 -4.72
CA PHE A 98 -18.62 7.83 -4.02
C PHE A 98 -19.07 6.56 -3.29
N PHE A 99 -18.91 5.38 -3.89
CA PHE A 99 -19.26 4.12 -3.25
C PHE A 99 -18.36 3.85 -2.04
N ILE A 100 -17.04 4.06 -2.15
CA ILE A 100 -16.12 3.93 -1.02
C ILE A 100 -16.48 4.94 0.08
N GLY A 101 -16.74 6.19 -0.29
CA GLY A 101 -17.16 7.23 0.64
C GLY A 101 -18.47 6.90 1.36
N LEU A 102 -19.45 6.34 0.65
CA LEU A 102 -20.72 5.87 1.22
C LEU A 102 -20.49 4.73 2.21
N VAL A 103 -19.67 3.73 1.85
CA VAL A 103 -19.34 2.61 2.75
C VAL A 103 -18.67 3.13 4.02
N ILE A 104 -17.71 4.06 3.89
CA ILE A 104 -17.03 4.68 5.04
C ILE A 104 -18.03 5.48 5.89
N ALA A 105 -18.90 6.28 5.28
CA ALA A 105 -19.90 7.07 6.00
C ALA A 105 -20.89 6.18 6.77
N VAL A 106 -21.35 5.08 6.16
CA VAL A 106 -22.22 4.09 6.82
C VAL A 106 -21.50 3.43 7.98
N MET A 107 -20.24 3.03 7.80
CA MET A 107 -19.42 2.44 8.86
C MET A 107 -19.21 3.41 10.03
N LEU A 108 -18.94 4.68 9.76
CA LEU A 108 -18.78 5.72 10.77
C LEU A 108 -20.08 5.98 11.54
N LEU A 109 -21.22 6.05 10.85
CA LEU A 109 -22.53 6.21 11.49
C LEU A 109 -22.84 5.02 12.40
N LEU A 110 -22.59 3.80 11.92
CA LEU A 110 -22.73 2.58 12.71
C LEU A 110 -21.85 2.60 13.96
N ALA A 111 -20.60 3.05 13.83
CA ALA A 111 -19.67 3.15 14.96
C ALA A 111 -20.15 4.17 16.01
N PHE A 112 -20.66 5.33 15.59
CA PHE A 112 -21.14 6.38 16.49
C PHE A 112 -22.42 5.96 17.24
N TYR A 113 -23.34 5.30 16.55
CA TYR A 113 -24.61 4.83 17.14
C TYR A 113 -24.54 3.40 17.69
N PHE A 114 -23.35 2.79 17.75
CA PHE A 114 -23.18 1.38 18.10
C PHE A 114 -23.82 1.02 19.46
N ASN A 115 -23.69 1.90 20.45
CA ASN A 115 -24.24 1.68 21.79
C ASN A 115 -25.77 1.87 21.89
N ALA A 116 -26.40 2.53 20.92
CA ALA A 116 -27.86 2.73 20.91
C ALA A 116 -28.62 1.47 20.49
N PHE A 117 -27.91 0.50 19.92
CA PHE A 117 -28.50 -0.71 19.36
C PHE A 117 -28.59 -1.85 20.38
N SER A 118 -29.56 -2.75 20.16
CA SER A 118 -29.70 -3.96 20.98
C SER A 118 -28.49 -4.89 20.83
N ILE A 119 -28.20 -5.69 21.85
CA ILE A 119 -27.08 -6.66 21.85
C ILE A 119 -27.04 -7.54 20.58
N PRO A 120 -28.14 -8.17 20.11
CA PRO A 120 -28.08 -8.99 18.90
C PRO A 120 -27.76 -8.17 17.65
N MET A 121 -28.15 -6.90 17.59
CA MET A 121 -27.84 -6.04 16.47
C MET A 121 -26.37 -5.58 16.49
N GLN A 122 -25.82 -5.30 17.67
CA GLN A 122 -24.39 -5.02 17.87
C GLN A 122 -23.53 -6.20 17.37
N MET A 123 -23.88 -7.42 17.76
CA MET A 123 -23.19 -8.64 17.30
C MET A 123 -23.27 -8.80 15.77
N SER A 124 -24.47 -8.61 15.21
CA SER A 124 -24.68 -8.71 13.77
C SER A 124 -23.83 -7.69 13.01
N ILE A 125 -23.82 -6.42 13.45
CA ILE A 125 -23.02 -5.35 12.84
C ILE A 125 -21.53 -5.70 12.81
N LEU A 126 -20.99 -6.22 13.92
CA LEU A 126 -19.58 -6.61 13.99
C LEU A 126 -19.26 -7.78 13.07
N VAL A 127 -20.12 -8.79 13.01
CA VAL A 127 -19.95 -9.95 12.11
C VAL A 127 -20.02 -9.51 10.65
N PHE A 128 -21.01 -8.68 10.28
CA PHE A 128 -21.11 -8.14 8.93
C PHE A 128 -19.90 -7.28 8.55
N SER A 129 -19.42 -6.45 9.47
CA SER A 129 -18.22 -5.63 9.25
C SER A 129 -16.96 -6.50 9.08
N TRP A 130 -16.83 -7.57 9.86
CA TRP A 130 -15.74 -8.53 9.75
C TRP A 130 -15.77 -9.28 8.40
N ILE A 131 -16.95 -9.77 7.99
CA ILE A 131 -17.15 -10.42 6.68
C ILE A 131 -16.85 -9.45 5.55
N LEU A 132 -17.37 -8.22 5.62
CA LEU A 132 -17.16 -7.19 4.60
C LEU A 132 -15.66 -6.87 4.45
N ALA A 133 -14.96 -6.62 5.57
CA ALA A 133 -13.52 -6.38 5.56
C ALA A 133 -12.76 -7.56 4.96
N TYR A 134 -13.13 -8.80 5.31
CA TYR A 134 -12.50 -9.99 4.76
C TYR A 134 -12.72 -10.14 3.23
N VAL A 135 -13.95 -9.89 2.76
CA VAL A 135 -14.26 -9.91 1.31
C VAL A 135 -13.47 -8.83 0.57
N LEU A 136 -13.43 -7.61 1.10
CA LEU A 136 -12.66 -6.51 0.52
C LEU A 136 -11.16 -6.85 0.47
N ALA A 137 -10.61 -7.48 1.51
CA ALA A 137 -9.23 -7.94 1.51
C ALA A 137 -8.93 -8.88 0.33
N PHE A 138 -9.84 -9.80 0.01
CA PHE A 138 -9.68 -10.74 -1.10
C PHE A 138 -9.88 -10.06 -2.48
N VAL A 139 -10.85 -9.17 -2.62
CA VAL A 139 -11.11 -8.43 -3.86
C VAL A 139 -9.90 -7.57 -4.25
N PHE A 140 -9.29 -6.88 -3.29
CA PHE A 140 -8.15 -6.02 -3.55
C PHE A 140 -6.82 -6.76 -3.67
N LYS A 141 -6.76 -8.05 -3.30
CA LYS A 141 -5.54 -8.89 -3.37
C LYS A 141 -4.82 -8.79 -4.71
N ARG A 142 -5.56 -8.81 -5.82
CA ARG A 142 -4.99 -8.80 -7.18
C ARG A 142 -4.64 -7.41 -7.70
N LYS A 143 -5.36 -6.36 -7.25
CA LYS A 143 -5.19 -5.00 -7.78
C LYS A 143 -4.18 -4.19 -6.99
N ILE A 144 -4.31 -4.18 -5.66
CA ILE A 144 -3.50 -3.36 -4.75
C ILE A 144 -3.19 -4.21 -3.50
N PRO A 145 -2.03 -4.89 -3.43
CA PRO A 145 -1.73 -5.83 -2.34
C PRO A 145 -1.65 -5.13 -0.97
N LEU A 146 -1.20 -3.87 -0.91
CA LEU A 146 -1.15 -3.08 0.32
C LEU A 146 -2.54 -2.90 0.95
N LEU A 147 -3.57 -2.68 0.12
CA LEU A 147 -4.93 -2.50 0.59
C LEU A 147 -5.52 -3.82 1.13
N SER A 148 -5.09 -4.96 0.58
CA SER A 148 -5.43 -6.28 1.11
C SER A 148 -4.90 -6.47 2.53
N TYR A 149 -3.64 -6.09 2.80
CA TYR A 149 -3.07 -6.11 4.16
C TYR A 149 -3.81 -5.21 5.13
N PHE A 150 -4.21 -4.01 4.69
CA PHE A 150 -5.00 -3.10 5.51
C PHE A 150 -6.33 -3.73 5.95
N PHE A 151 -7.09 -4.31 5.01
CA PHE A 151 -8.36 -4.94 5.36
C PHE A 151 -8.20 -6.21 6.23
N LEU A 152 -7.13 -6.99 6.03
CA LEU A 152 -6.80 -8.10 6.94
C LEU A 152 -6.42 -7.62 8.35
N LEU A 153 -5.72 -6.49 8.48
CA LEU A 153 -5.48 -5.89 9.79
C LEU A 153 -6.80 -5.48 10.46
N VAL A 154 -7.72 -4.88 9.69
CA VAL A 154 -9.05 -4.51 10.18
C VAL A 154 -9.82 -5.72 10.70
N THR A 155 -9.73 -6.91 10.08
CA THR A 155 -10.42 -8.11 10.60
C THR A 155 -9.87 -8.56 11.96
N ILE A 156 -8.55 -8.49 12.17
CA ILE A 156 -7.94 -8.75 13.49
C ILE A 156 -8.41 -7.72 14.52
N LEU A 157 -8.39 -6.43 14.17
CA LEU A 157 -8.81 -5.35 15.08
C LEU A 157 -10.28 -5.48 15.48
N ILE A 158 -11.17 -5.82 14.55
CA ILE A 158 -12.58 -6.08 14.84
C ILE A 158 -12.71 -7.27 15.81
N ALA A 159 -11.94 -8.34 15.63
CA ALA A 159 -11.98 -9.50 16.50
C ALA A 159 -11.45 -9.21 17.92
N ILE A 160 -10.43 -8.36 18.07
CA ILE A 160 -9.91 -7.96 19.39
C ILE A 160 -10.89 -6.99 20.07
N ALA A 161 -11.39 -5.99 19.34
CA ALA A 161 -12.30 -4.98 19.87
C ALA A 161 -13.66 -5.57 20.28
N SER A 162 -14.18 -6.54 19.52
CA SER A 162 -15.44 -7.21 19.86
C SER A 162 -15.36 -7.93 21.19
N LEU A 163 -14.29 -8.69 21.43
CA LEU A 163 -14.10 -9.38 22.70
C LEU A 163 -13.95 -8.38 23.85
N TYR A 164 -13.15 -7.32 23.70
CA TYR A 164 -12.98 -6.33 24.76
C TYR A 164 -14.34 -5.70 25.15
N TYR A 165 -15.12 -5.29 24.15
CA TYR A 165 -16.43 -4.67 24.36
C TYR A 165 -17.43 -5.59 25.07
N PHE A 166 -17.60 -6.83 24.60
CA PHE A 166 -18.53 -7.77 25.24
C PHE A 166 -17.99 -8.36 26.52
N GLY A 167 -16.67 -8.47 26.62
CA GLY A 167 -15.97 -8.98 27.79
C GLY A 167 -16.16 -8.11 29.02
N GLU A 168 -16.11 -6.79 28.84
CA GLU A 168 -16.43 -5.83 29.91
C GLU A 168 -17.91 -5.89 30.30
N LYS A 169 -18.81 -5.94 29.31
CA LYS A 169 -20.27 -5.98 29.51
C LYS A 169 -20.75 -7.24 30.23
N TRP A 170 -20.15 -8.39 29.90
CA TRP A 170 -20.56 -9.70 30.42
C TRP A 170 -19.66 -10.19 31.56
N LYS A 171 -18.70 -9.36 32.02
CA LYS A 171 -17.73 -9.70 33.07
C LYS A 171 -17.04 -11.05 32.80
N ILE A 172 -16.58 -11.23 31.57
CA ILE A 172 -15.98 -12.48 31.10
C ILE A 172 -14.67 -12.74 31.86
N SER A 173 -14.42 -14.02 32.20
CA SER A 173 -13.20 -14.44 32.90
C SER A 173 -11.93 -14.29 32.05
N GLN A 174 -10.78 -14.06 32.69
CA GLN A 174 -9.49 -13.93 32.02
C GLN A 174 -9.15 -15.15 31.14
N VAL A 175 -9.53 -16.36 31.56
CA VAL A 175 -9.30 -17.59 30.81
C VAL A 175 -9.97 -17.55 29.43
N THR A 176 -11.19 -17.00 29.34
CA THR A 176 -11.91 -16.85 28.07
C THR A 176 -11.22 -15.86 27.14
N TYR A 177 -10.59 -14.81 27.66
CA TYR A 177 -9.76 -13.91 26.85
C TYR A 177 -8.57 -14.64 26.21
N LEU A 178 -7.93 -15.55 26.95
CA LEU A 178 -6.83 -16.37 26.42
C LEU A 178 -7.32 -17.34 25.33
N TRP A 179 -8.47 -17.99 25.53
CA TRP A 179 -9.06 -18.85 24.49
C TRP A 179 -9.38 -18.09 23.21
N TRP A 180 -9.93 -16.89 23.33
CA TRP A 180 -10.19 -16.05 22.16
C TRP A 180 -8.91 -15.59 21.48
N LEU A 181 -7.89 -15.19 22.24
CA LEU A 181 -6.57 -14.85 21.69
C LEU A 181 -5.97 -16.05 20.93
N LEU A 182 -6.15 -17.27 21.42
CA LEU A 182 -5.74 -18.49 20.72
C LEU A 182 -6.48 -18.66 19.40
N LEU A 183 -7.79 -18.41 19.36
CA LEU A 183 -8.58 -18.45 18.13
C LEU A 183 -8.12 -17.40 17.12
N VAL A 184 -7.87 -16.16 17.55
CA VAL A 184 -7.40 -15.07 16.68
C VAL A 184 -5.99 -15.36 16.17
N ALA A 185 -5.10 -15.86 17.03
CA ALA A 185 -3.75 -16.25 16.65
C ALA A 185 -3.76 -17.42 15.65
N GLY A 186 -4.58 -18.43 15.90
CA GLY A 186 -4.79 -19.58 15.00
C GLY A 186 -5.37 -19.16 13.65
N TYR A 187 -6.41 -18.31 13.65
CA TYR A 187 -6.96 -17.71 12.43
C TYR A 187 -5.88 -16.98 11.63
N SER A 188 -5.06 -16.17 12.31
CA SER A 188 -4.00 -15.38 11.67
C SER A 188 -2.91 -16.27 11.06
N LEU A 189 -2.50 -17.32 11.78
CA LEU A 189 -1.50 -18.26 11.33
C LEU A 189 -2.01 -19.10 10.15
N LEU A 190 -3.22 -19.64 10.23
CA LEU A 190 -3.84 -20.44 9.17
C LEU A 190 -4.03 -19.64 7.88
N HIS A 191 -4.58 -18.43 7.97
CA HIS A 191 -4.75 -17.57 6.79
C HIS A 191 -3.41 -17.10 6.22
N GLY A 192 -2.43 -16.80 7.09
CA GLY A 192 -1.08 -16.45 6.68
C GLY A 192 -0.42 -17.56 5.87
N LEU A 193 -0.53 -18.82 6.33
CA LEU A 193 -0.02 -19.99 5.63
C LEU A 193 -0.77 -20.29 4.33
N LEU A 194 -2.10 -20.24 4.34
CA LEU A 194 -2.93 -20.60 3.18
C LEU A 194 -2.79 -19.61 2.03
N PHE A 195 -2.74 -18.32 2.34
CA PHE A 195 -2.72 -17.24 1.35
C PHE A 195 -1.36 -16.59 1.13
N ARG A 196 -0.33 -17.05 1.85
CA ARG A 196 1.07 -16.59 1.74
C ARG A 196 1.27 -15.14 2.19
N TYR A 197 0.54 -14.71 3.21
CA TYR A 197 0.69 -13.37 3.82
C TYR A 197 1.67 -13.41 5.00
N SER A 198 2.90 -12.97 4.76
CA SER A 198 4.00 -12.99 5.75
C SER A 198 3.65 -12.27 7.06
N LEU A 199 3.11 -11.05 6.99
CA LEU A 199 2.74 -10.26 8.17
C LEU A 199 1.66 -10.93 9.04
N PHE A 200 0.76 -11.69 8.42
CA PHE A 200 -0.33 -12.38 9.13
C PHE A 200 0.20 -13.58 9.93
N ILE A 201 1.22 -14.27 9.39
CA ILE A 201 1.95 -15.31 10.12
C ILE A 201 2.64 -14.70 11.34
N VAL A 202 3.34 -13.56 11.17
CA VAL A 202 4.01 -12.86 12.28
C VAL A 202 2.99 -12.44 13.34
N ALA A 203 1.84 -11.87 12.96
CA ALA A 203 0.78 -11.50 13.90
C ALA A 203 0.24 -12.71 14.69
N GLY A 204 0.02 -13.84 14.01
CA GLY A 204 -0.39 -15.08 14.67
C GLY A 204 0.67 -15.60 15.64
N LEU A 205 1.95 -15.58 15.25
CA LEU A 205 3.06 -15.97 16.12
C LEU A 205 3.22 -15.01 17.31
N ILE A 206 3.00 -13.70 17.16
CA ILE A 206 2.97 -12.78 18.30
C ILE A 206 1.87 -13.18 19.28
N GLY A 207 0.67 -13.49 18.79
CA GLY A 207 -0.44 -13.96 19.63
C GLY A 207 -0.11 -15.26 20.38
N ILE A 208 0.52 -16.23 19.72
CA ILE A 208 1.03 -17.46 20.36
C ILE A 208 2.11 -17.14 21.40
N GLY A 209 2.97 -16.15 21.12
CA GLY A 209 4.01 -15.71 22.04
C GLY A 209 3.43 -15.10 23.32
N ILE A 210 2.37 -14.29 23.20
CA ILE A 210 1.65 -13.74 24.35
C ILE A 210 1.03 -14.87 25.18
N LEU A 211 0.38 -15.84 24.54
CA LEU A 211 -0.18 -17.00 25.23
C LEU A 211 0.89 -17.81 25.96
N TYR A 212 2.00 -18.08 25.28
CA TYR A 212 3.16 -18.75 25.87
C TYR A 212 3.69 -17.99 27.09
N GLY A 213 3.90 -16.68 26.96
CA GLY A 213 4.36 -15.81 28.05
C GLY A 213 3.42 -15.84 29.25
N THR A 214 2.11 -15.71 29.03
CA THR A 214 1.12 -15.79 30.12
C THR A 214 1.11 -17.16 30.80
N ALA A 215 1.21 -18.25 30.04
CA ALA A 215 1.26 -19.61 30.57
C ALA A 215 2.58 -19.93 31.31
N MET A 216 3.68 -19.29 30.92
CA MET A 216 4.97 -19.40 31.60
C MET A 216 4.98 -18.57 32.90
N LEU A 217 4.43 -17.36 32.90
CA LEU A 217 4.30 -16.54 34.10
C LEU A 217 3.45 -17.22 35.19
N THR A 218 2.35 -17.87 34.81
CA THR A 218 1.53 -18.64 35.77
C THR A 218 2.27 -19.85 36.35
N ARG A 219 3.24 -20.42 35.63
CA ARG A 219 4.09 -21.52 36.12
C ARG A 219 5.24 -21.05 37.00
N MET A 220 5.77 -19.86 36.77
CA MET A 220 6.85 -19.31 37.61
C MET A 220 6.37 -18.95 39.01
N GLY A 221 5.10 -18.59 39.18
CA GLY A 221 4.54 -18.22 40.48
C GLY A 221 5.35 -17.08 41.12
N GLU A 222 5.69 -17.23 42.40
CA GLU A 222 6.43 -16.22 43.17
C GLU A 222 7.96 -16.31 43.03
N PHE A 223 8.49 -17.39 42.42
CA PHE A 223 9.94 -17.60 42.30
C PHE A 223 10.50 -16.95 41.02
N PHE A 224 10.38 -15.64 40.93
CA PHE A 224 10.98 -14.87 39.84
C PHE A 224 12.51 -14.96 39.89
N SER A 225 13.11 -15.34 38.76
CA SER A 225 14.55 -15.28 38.54
C SER A 225 14.83 -14.89 37.10
N TRP A 226 15.71 -13.91 36.91
CA TRP A 226 16.16 -13.44 35.60
C TRP A 226 16.70 -14.58 34.74
N THR A 227 17.40 -15.54 35.33
CA THR A 227 17.91 -16.70 34.59
C THR A 227 16.80 -17.61 34.09
N ASN A 228 15.74 -17.80 34.89
CA ASN A 228 14.64 -18.66 34.52
C ASN A 228 13.86 -18.07 33.34
N ILE A 229 13.52 -16.79 33.39
CA ILE A 229 12.79 -16.09 32.31
C ILE A 229 13.56 -16.10 30.99
N GLU A 230 14.87 -15.90 31.04
CA GLU A 230 15.75 -16.03 29.88
C GLU A 230 15.76 -17.46 29.31
N LEU A 231 15.82 -18.48 30.17
CA LEU A 231 15.87 -19.88 29.75
C LEU A 231 14.59 -20.35 29.06
N TYR A 232 13.43 -19.75 29.35
CA TYR A 232 12.19 -20.08 28.64
C TYR A 232 12.17 -19.48 27.23
N TRP A 233 12.52 -18.20 27.08
CA TRP A 233 12.36 -17.49 25.80
C TRP A 233 13.55 -17.63 24.84
N VAL A 234 14.78 -17.59 25.35
CA VAL A 234 15.99 -17.55 24.50
C VAL A 234 16.13 -18.82 23.65
N PRO A 235 15.99 -20.05 24.19
CA PRO A 235 16.01 -21.26 23.37
C PRO A 235 14.89 -21.29 22.34
N LEU A 236 13.69 -20.80 22.68
CA LEU A 236 12.57 -20.71 21.74
C LEU A 236 12.87 -19.74 20.59
N ALA A 237 13.49 -18.60 20.88
CA ALA A 237 13.93 -17.63 19.88
C ALA A 237 14.97 -18.24 18.93
N PHE A 238 16.00 -18.92 19.45
CA PHE A 238 17.00 -19.62 18.63
C PHE A 238 16.40 -20.76 17.81
N LEU A 239 15.44 -21.50 18.36
CA LEU A 239 14.71 -22.54 17.63
C LEU A 239 13.94 -21.94 16.44
N MET A 240 13.21 -20.84 16.66
CA MET A 240 12.48 -20.14 15.59
C MET A 240 13.42 -19.64 14.49
N ILE A 241 14.54 -19.01 14.86
CA ILE A 241 15.56 -18.54 13.91
C ILE A 241 16.17 -19.72 13.14
N GLY A 242 16.49 -20.83 13.84
CA GLY A 242 17.05 -22.04 13.24
C GLY A 242 16.08 -22.72 12.25
N LEU A 243 14.80 -22.84 12.60
CA LEU A 243 13.77 -23.32 11.69
C LEU A 243 13.61 -22.39 10.48
N GLY A 244 13.71 -21.08 10.69
CA GLY A 244 13.70 -20.10 9.61
C GLY A 244 14.83 -20.34 8.61
N TYR A 245 16.06 -20.56 9.09
CA TYR A 245 17.20 -20.90 8.25
C TYR A 245 16.98 -22.22 7.49
N LEU A 246 16.48 -23.26 8.16
CA LEU A 246 16.22 -24.58 7.56
C LEU A 246 15.17 -24.51 6.44
N PHE A 247 14.10 -23.74 6.63
CA PHE A 247 13.03 -23.63 5.65
C PHE A 247 13.35 -22.70 4.48
N HIS A 248 14.47 -21.98 4.51
CA HIS A 248 14.81 -21.01 3.46
C HIS A 248 14.83 -21.63 2.07
N ALA A 249 15.42 -22.82 1.92
CA ALA A 249 15.56 -23.48 0.63
C ALA A 249 14.22 -23.89 -0.01
N ARG A 250 13.20 -24.19 0.80
CA ARG A 250 11.91 -24.72 0.31
C ARG A 250 10.80 -23.68 0.33
N HIS A 251 10.76 -22.83 1.35
CA HIS A 251 9.69 -21.88 1.61
C HIS A 251 10.26 -20.56 2.13
N GLN A 252 10.79 -19.74 1.22
CA GLN A 252 11.41 -18.44 1.53
C GLN A 252 10.52 -17.55 2.42
N GLN A 253 9.22 -17.47 2.13
CA GLN A 253 8.29 -16.65 2.92
C GLN A 253 8.22 -17.09 4.39
N LEU A 254 8.15 -18.41 4.65
CA LEU A 254 8.10 -18.94 6.01
C LEU A 254 9.42 -18.72 6.74
N ALA A 255 10.53 -18.83 6.02
CA ALA A 255 11.86 -18.58 6.56
C ALA A 255 11.98 -17.15 7.12
N TYR A 256 11.64 -16.15 6.31
CA TYR A 256 11.67 -14.75 6.74
C TYR A 256 10.75 -14.49 7.94
N THR A 257 9.53 -15.06 7.94
CA THR A 257 8.59 -14.87 9.05
C THR A 257 9.08 -15.48 10.35
N LEU A 258 9.68 -16.67 10.30
CA LEU A 258 10.16 -17.39 11.48
C LEU A 258 11.39 -16.72 12.08
N VAL A 259 12.31 -16.24 11.24
CA VAL A 259 13.45 -15.43 11.70
C VAL A 259 12.95 -14.14 12.35
N ALA A 260 12.01 -13.43 11.71
CA ALA A 260 11.46 -12.19 12.26
C ALA A 260 10.75 -12.41 13.60
N SER A 261 9.92 -13.45 13.72
CA SER A 261 9.26 -13.78 14.99
C SER A 261 10.25 -14.26 16.06
N GLY A 262 11.27 -15.01 15.68
CA GLY A 262 12.33 -15.44 16.59
C GLY A 262 13.14 -14.26 17.15
N LEU A 263 13.45 -13.26 16.31
CA LEU A 263 14.06 -12.01 16.76
C LEU A 263 13.16 -11.25 17.74
N LEU A 264 11.84 -11.24 17.53
CA LEU A 264 10.90 -10.65 18.49
C LEU A 264 10.88 -11.43 19.81
N TYR A 265 10.88 -12.76 19.76
CA TYR A 265 10.88 -13.62 20.95
C TYR A 265 12.17 -13.53 21.77
N PHE A 266 13.29 -13.12 21.17
CA PHE A 266 14.54 -12.88 21.88
C PHE A 266 14.41 -11.77 22.95
N PHE A 267 13.50 -10.81 22.73
CA PHE A 267 13.13 -9.76 23.68
C PHE A 267 11.87 -10.12 24.51
N GLY A 268 11.40 -11.36 24.40
CA GLY A 268 10.27 -11.89 25.16
C GLY A 268 10.44 -11.84 26.68
N PRO A 269 11.63 -12.12 27.25
CA PRO A 269 11.89 -11.98 28.68
C PRO A 269 11.57 -10.59 29.21
N GLU A 270 12.07 -9.56 28.54
CA GLU A 270 11.91 -8.17 28.94
C GLU A 270 10.45 -7.75 28.86
N ILE A 271 9.76 -8.12 27.77
CA ILE A 271 8.33 -7.88 27.60
C ILE A 271 7.59 -8.55 28.75
N SER A 272 7.74 -9.85 28.95
CA SER A 272 7.00 -10.58 30.00
C SER A 272 7.33 -10.11 31.42
N SER A 273 8.54 -9.64 31.68
CA SER A 273 8.95 -9.07 32.98
C SER A 273 8.24 -7.76 33.34
N LEU A 274 7.64 -7.04 32.37
CA LEU A 274 6.83 -5.85 32.66
C LEU A 274 5.57 -6.15 33.48
N TRP A 275 5.10 -7.40 33.45
CA TRP A 275 3.94 -7.87 34.20
C TRP A 275 4.31 -8.51 35.55
N VAL A 276 5.60 -8.52 35.92
CA VAL A 276 6.09 -9.09 37.18
C VAL A 276 6.46 -7.96 38.15
N PRO A 277 5.76 -7.81 39.29
CA PRO A 277 6.05 -6.75 40.27
C PRO A 277 7.47 -6.81 40.86
N GLU A 278 8.02 -8.01 41.04
CA GLU A 278 9.32 -8.28 41.65
C GLU A 278 10.50 -8.00 40.71
N ALA A 279 10.24 -7.73 39.42
CA ALA A 279 11.27 -7.47 38.44
C ALA A 279 11.88 -6.07 38.61
N SER A 280 13.15 -6.03 39.00
CA SER A 280 13.92 -4.79 39.10
C SER A 280 14.04 -4.09 37.74
N ARG A 281 13.47 -2.88 37.62
CA ARG A 281 13.45 -2.10 36.37
C ARG A 281 14.85 -1.74 35.87
N GLU A 282 15.80 -1.51 36.76
CA GLU A 282 17.19 -1.20 36.41
C GLU A 282 17.86 -2.39 35.72
N MET A 283 17.72 -3.59 36.28
CA MET A 283 18.27 -4.80 35.67
C MET A 283 17.64 -5.09 34.31
N MET A 284 16.32 -4.86 34.17
CA MET A 284 15.62 -4.98 32.88
C MET A 284 16.25 -4.07 31.81
N GLN A 285 16.51 -2.81 32.15
CA GLN A 285 17.14 -1.85 31.24
C GLN A 285 18.57 -2.24 30.88
N ILE A 286 19.35 -2.76 31.83
CA ILE A 286 20.72 -3.23 31.60
C ILE A 286 20.73 -4.44 30.66
N ILE A 287 19.92 -5.48 30.95
CA ILE A 287 19.83 -6.69 30.11
C ILE A 287 19.37 -6.31 28.70
N LEU A 288 18.33 -5.48 28.59
CA LEU A 288 17.83 -5.00 27.30
C LEU A 288 18.90 -4.24 26.52
N GLY A 289 19.64 -3.35 27.18
CA GLY A 289 20.75 -2.61 26.58
C GLY A 289 21.85 -3.55 26.07
N ILE A 290 22.25 -4.53 26.87
CA ILE A 290 23.23 -5.55 26.48
C ILE A 290 22.73 -6.34 25.26
N LYS A 291 21.48 -6.80 25.25
CA LYS A 291 20.89 -7.55 24.12
C LYS A 291 20.81 -6.72 22.84
N VAL A 292 20.44 -5.44 22.92
CA VAL A 292 20.41 -4.54 21.77
C VAL A 292 21.83 -4.33 21.22
N LEU A 293 22.83 -4.13 22.08
CA LEU A 293 24.23 -4.00 21.66
C LEU A 293 24.77 -5.29 21.03
N LEU A 294 24.51 -6.44 21.65
CA LEU A 294 24.93 -7.75 21.15
C LEU A 294 24.25 -8.08 19.82
N SER A 295 22.94 -7.83 19.68
CA SER A 295 22.23 -8.04 18.42
C SER A 295 22.72 -7.10 17.32
N GLY A 296 22.98 -5.82 17.63
CA GLY A 296 23.60 -4.88 16.69
C GLY A 296 24.99 -5.33 16.24
N LEU A 297 25.85 -5.76 17.16
CA LEU A 297 27.17 -6.30 16.86
C LEU A 297 27.06 -7.57 15.99
N LEU A 298 26.17 -8.49 16.34
CA LEU A 298 25.96 -9.73 15.59
C LEU A 298 25.48 -9.45 14.16
N LEU A 299 24.56 -8.50 13.97
CA LEU A 299 24.09 -8.07 12.64
C LEU A 299 25.23 -7.47 11.81
N THR A 300 26.13 -6.69 12.40
CA THR A 300 27.28 -6.11 11.67
C THR A 300 28.30 -7.17 11.27
N ILE A 301 28.61 -8.12 12.15
CA ILE A 301 29.54 -9.23 11.87
C ILE A 301 28.96 -10.15 10.79
N THR A 302 27.67 -10.49 10.90
CA THR A 302 27.00 -11.42 9.99
C THR A 302 26.48 -10.75 8.71
N ARG A 303 26.61 -9.42 8.58
CA ARG A 303 26.09 -8.61 7.46
C ARG A 303 26.39 -9.20 6.08
N ARG A 304 27.59 -9.75 5.87
CA ARG A 304 27.98 -10.32 4.56
C ARG A 304 27.07 -11.49 4.15
N TYR A 305 26.72 -12.35 5.11
CA TYR A 305 25.84 -13.50 4.86
C TYR A 305 24.38 -13.08 4.62
N TRP A 306 23.85 -12.16 5.43
CA TRP A 306 22.44 -11.72 5.28
C TRP A 306 22.20 -10.87 4.02
N LEU A 307 23.19 -10.08 3.57
CA LEU A 307 23.06 -9.30 2.33
C LEU A 307 23.08 -10.17 1.07
N GLU A 308 23.81 -11.27 1.08
CA GLU A 308 23.75 -12.25 0.00
C GLU A 308 22.40 -12.95 -0.06
N TRP A 309 21.83 -13.21 1.12
CA TRP A 309 20.50 -13.79 1.28
C TRP A 309 19.39 -12.88 0.72
N LEU A 310 19.47 -11.58 0.96
CA LEU A 310 18.49 -10.60 0.47
C LEU A 310 18.58 -10.31 -1.04
N ARG A 311 19.73 -10.62 -1.66
CA ARG A 311 19.99 -10.33 -3.08
C ARG A 311 19.43 -11.41 -4.02
N ARG A 312 19.10 -12.60 -3.50
CA ARG A 312 18.52 -13.72 -4.27
C ARG A 312 17.00 -13.76 -4.11
#